data_AF-A0A3D2ZC07-F1
#
_entry.id   AF-A0A3D2ZC07-F1
#
_cell.length_a   1.000
_cell.length_b   1.000
_cell.length_c   1.000
_cell.angle_alpha   90.00
_cell.angle_beta   90.00
_cell.angle_gamma   90.00
#
_symmetry.space_group_name_H-M   'P 1'
#
loop_
_entity.id
_entity.type
_entity.pdbx_description
1 polymer ?
#
loop_
_entity_poly.entity_id
_entity_poly.type
_entity_poly.pdbx_seq_one_letter_code
_entity_poly.pdbx_strand_id
1 'polypeptide(L)'
;MVLSDHTIKEEIAKGRIIVDPLGEGCIQPASVDVHLDSHLLVFRNSRRAFINVREEQSDLTEMVEIEGDTPFMLHPGEFVLGSTLENIELPGDLVARLEGKSSLGRIGLLIHSTAGYVDPGWKGHLTLELSNVA
;
A
#
# COMPACT_ATOMS: atom_id res chain seq x y z
N MET A 1 -6.63 -16.01 -13.74
CA MET A 1 -6.27 -17.09 -12.79
C MET A 1 -5.60 -16.43 -11.60
N VAL A 2 -5.87 -16.87 -10.37
CA VAL A 2 -5.19 -16.37 -9.15
C VAL A 2 -4.15 -17.39 -8.72
N LEU A 3 -2.96 -16.94 -8.33
CA LEU A 3 -1.89 -17.83 -7.89
C LEU A 3 -2.18 -18.36 -6.48
N SER A 4 -2.01 -19.67 -6.28
CA SER A 4 -2.03 -20.26 -4.94
C SER A 4 -0.75 -19.95 -4.17
N ASP A 5 -0.76 -20.16 -2.86
CA ASP A 5 0.42 -20.05 -2.01
C ASP A 5 1.61 -20.87 -2.52
N HIS A 6 1.37 -22.09 -3.00
CA HIS A 6 2.40 -22.95 -3.59
C HIS A 6 2.99 -22.29 -4.83
N THR A 7 2.15 -21.78 -5.73
CA THR A 7 2.60 -21.14 -6.97
C THR A 7 3.36 -19.84 -6.65
N ILE A 8 2.88 -19.04 -5.69
CA ILE A 8 3.57 -17.82 -5.22
C ILE A 8 4.97 -18.18 -4.71
N LYS A 9 5.09 -19.21 -3.86
CA LYS A 9 6.40 -19.69 -3.35
C LYS A 9 7.33 -20.10 -4.48
N GLU A 10 6.84 -20.83 -5.47
CA GLU A 10 7.63 -21.23 -6.64
C GLU A 10 8.12 -20.03 -7.46
N GLU A 11 7.24 -19.06 -7.72
CA GLU A 11 7.58 -17.88 -8.50
C GLU A 11 8.58 -16.96 -7.79
N ILE A 12 8.48 -16.86 -6.46
CA ILE A 12 9.48 -16.20 -5.62
C ILE A 12 10.81 -16.95 -5.65
N ALA A 13 10.79 -18.28 -5.51
CA ALA A 13 12.01 -19.11 -5.56
C ALA A 13 12.71 -19.05 -6.93
N LYS A 14 11.97 -18.85 -8.02
CA LYS A 14 12.49 -18.61 -9.38
C LYS A 14 13.01 -17.17 -9.57
N GLY A 15 12.80 -16.27 -8.60
CA GLY A 15 13.14 -14.85 -8.70
C GLY A 15 12.26 -14.08 -9.69
N ARG A 16 11.09 -14.61 -10.06
CA ARG A 16 10.15 -13.94 -10.97
C ARG A 16 9.31 -12.90 -10.24
N ILE A 17 8.92 -13.20 -9.00
CA ILE A 17 8.28 -12.27 -8.08
C ILE A 17 9.30 -11.94 -6.99
N ILE A 18 9.49 -10.65 -6.71
CA ILE A 18 10.29 -10.19 -5.57
C ILE A 18 9.35 -9.51 -4.57
N VAL A 19 9.48 -9.88 -3.31
CA VAL A 19 8.89 -9.20 -2.15
C VAL A 19 10.00 -9.10 -1.13
N ASP A 20 10.52 -7.91 -0.90
CA ASP A 20 11.70 -7.70 -0.07
C ASP A 20 11.49 -6.54 0.92
N PRO A 21 11.48 -6.79 2.25
CA PRO A 21 11.64 -8.09 2.90
C PRO A 21 10.40 -8.98 2.80
N LEU A 22 10.58 -10.30 2.66
CA LEU A 22 9.49 -11.26 2.82
C LEU A 22 9.38 -11.69 4.29
N GLY A 23 8.35 -11.22 4.99
CA GLY A 23 8.10 -11.58 6.37
C GLY A 23 7.75 -13.06 6.58
N GLU A 24 8.10 -13.60 7.76
CA GLU A 24 7.76 -14.97 8.13
C GLU A 24 6.24 -15.12 8.26
N GLY A 25 5.66 -16.14 7.60
CA GLY A 25 4.21 -16.39 7.63
C GLY A 25 3.37 -15.42 6.80
N CYS A 26 3.98 -14.50 6.03
CA CYS A 26 3.23 -13.55 5.20
C CYS A 26 2.60 -14.18 3.96
N ILE A 27 3.07 -15.32 3.48
CA ILE A 27 2.43 -16.03 2.37
C ILE A 27 1.14 -16.68 2.86
N GLN A 28 0.02 -16.18 2.36
CA GLN A 28 -1.35 -16.64 2.60
C GLN A 28 -1.80 -17.59 1.46
N PRO A 29 -2.97 -18.27 1.58
CA PRO A 29 -3.42 -19.28 0.62
C PRO A 29 -3.44 -18.85 -0.87
N ALA A 30 -3.59 -17.54 -1.15
CA ALA A 30 -3.57 -16.99 -2.49
C ALA A 30 -3.10 -15.51 -2.52
N SER A 31 -2.30 -15.08 -1.54
CA SER A 31 -1.82 -13.70 -1.42
C SER A 31 -0.54 -13.65 -0.59
N VAL A 32 0.08 -12.46 -0.53
CA VAL A 32 1.18 -12.16 0.38
C VAL A 32 0.76 -10.96 1.21
N ASP A 33 0.77 -11.10 2.53
CA ASP A 33 0.60 -9.97 3.44
C ASP A 33 1.79 -9.02 3.31
N VAL A 34 1.51 -7.72 3.26
CA VAL A 34 2.49 -6.63 3.20
C VAL A 34 2.34 -5.72 4.42
N HIS A 35 3.37 -4.95 4.73
CA HIS A 35 3.42 -4.08 5.90
C HIS A 35 3.43 -2.61 5.51
N LEU A 36 3.02 -1.75 6.43
CA LEU A 36 3.06 -0.30 6.28
C LEU A 36 4.47 0.21 6.58
N ASP A 37 5.02 1.06 5.69
CA ASP A 37 6.25 1.81 5.95
C ASP A 37 6.04 2.94 6.96
N SER A 38 7.12 3.45 7.56
CA SER A 38 7.06 4.52 8.57
C SER A 38 6.79 5.90 7.97
N HIS A 39 6.88 6.09 6.64
CA HIS A 39 6.66 7.39 6.01
C HIS A 39 5.24 7.54 5.47
N LEU A 40 4.57 8.61 5.90
CA LEU A 40 3.23 8.97 5.46
C LEU A 40 3.23 10.37 4.84
N LEU A 41 2.38 10.58 3.84
CA LEU A 41 2.06 11.90 3.31
C LEU A 41 0.69 12.36 3.83
N VAL A 42 0.69 13.44 4.59
CA VAL A 42 -0.51 14.03 5.20
C VAL A 42 -0.93 15.29 4.43
N PHE A 43 -2.22 15.45 4.18
CA PHE A 43 -2.75 16.56 3.38
C PHE A 43 -2.88 17.86 4.20
N ARG A 44 -2.33 18.96 3.68
CA ARG A 44 -2.44 20.31 4.27
C ARG A 44 -3.65 21.07 3.71
N ASN A 45 -4.84 20.54 3.96
CA ASN A 45 -6.11 21.04 3.39
C ASN A 45 -6.41 22.52 3.71
N SER A 46 -5.86 23.09 4.77
CA SER A 46 -6.07 24.50 5.14
C SER A 46 -5.35 25.51 4.24
N ARG A 47 -4.42 25.07 3.38
CA ARG A 47 -3.62 25.97 2.53
C ARG A 47 -4.31 26.35 1.21
N ARG A 48 -5.26 25.54 0.75
CA ARG A 48 -5.93 25.71 -0.55
C ARG A 48 -7.43 25.48 -0.40
N ALA A 49 -8.25 26.23 -1.12
CA ALA A 49 -9.71 26.06 -1.10
C ALA A 49 -10.18 24.82 -1.88
N PHE A 50 -9.39 24.35 -2.84
CA PHE A 50 -9.67 23.19 -3.69
C PHE A 50 -8.38 22.66 -4.34
N ILE A 51 -8.47 21.45 -4.92
CA ILE A 51 -7.38 20.83 -5.71
C ILE A 51 -7.66 21.08 -7.21
N ASN A 52 -6.71 21.69 -7.92
CA ASN A 52 -6.75 21.81 -9.37
C ASN A 52 -5.83 20.79 -10.02
N VAL A 53 -6.38 19.71 -10.56
CA VAL A 53 -5.61 18.61 -11.19
C VAL A 53 -4.81 19.03 -12.45
N ARG A 54 -5.03 20.25 -12.97
CA ARG A 54 -4.28 20.80 -14.11
C ARG A 54 -3.03 21.56 -13.72
N GLU A 55 -2.84 21.83 -12.43
CA GLU A 55 -1.72 22.60 -11.90
C GLU A 55 -0.85 21.72 -11.01
N GLU A 56 0.43 22.06 -10.90
CA GLU A 56 1.32 21.42 -9.93
C GLU A 56 0.84 21.70 -8.48
N GLN A 57 0.81 20.66 -7.65
CA GLN A 57 0.35 20.72 -6.27
C GLN A 57 1.46 20.25 -5.29
N SER A 58 2.70 20.72 -5.44
CA SER A 58 3.86 20.22 -4.67
C SER A 58 3.79 20.46 -3.16
N ASP A 59 2.96 21.39 -2.68
CA ASP A 59 2.76 21.70 -1.26
C ASP A 59 1.47 21.11 -0.67
N LEU A 60 0.78 20.24 -1.43
CA LEU A 60 -0.49 19.62 -1.02
C LEU A 60 -0.32 18.69 0.17
N THR A 61 0.81 17.98 0.21
CA THR A 61 1.14 17.04 1.26
C THR A 61 2.43 17.42 1.98
N GLU A 62 2.59 16.86 3.17
CA GLU A 62 3.85 16.87 3.90
C GLU A 62 4.19 15.46 4.33
N MET A 63 5.49 15.17 4.45
CA MET A 63 5.96 13.90 4.97
C MET A 63 5.96 13.92 6.50
N VAL A 64 5.40 12.87 7.09
CA VAL A 64 5.41 12.57 8.52
C VAL A 64 6.02 11.17 8.69
N GLU A 65 6.95 11.05 9.61
CA GLU A 65 7.56 9.76 9.98
C GLU A 65 6.94 9.24 11.28
N ILE A 66 6.63 7.94 11.32
CA ILE A 66 6.20 7.23 12.52
C ILE A 66 7.44 6.92 13.37
N GLU A 67 7.62 7.65 14.46
CA GLU A 67 8.79 7.52 15.33
C GLU A 67 8.61 6.46 16.44
N GLY A 68 9.49 5.44 16.43
CA GLY A 68 9.56 4.43 17.47
C GLY A 68 8.25 3.65 17.64
N ASP A 69 7.77 3.55 18.88
CA ASP A 69 6.54 2.83 19.21
C ASP A 69 5.29 3.74 19.22
N THR A 70 5.42 4.99 18.76
CA THR A 70 4.29 5.93 18.73
C THR A 70 3.46 5.71 17.47
N PRO A 71 2.20 5.23 17.56
CA PRO A 71 1.41 4.96 16.38
C PRO A 71 0.95 6.26 15.71
N PHE A 72 0.76 6.20 14.39
CA PHE A 72 0.03 7.25 13.67
C PHE A 72 -1.47 7.17 13.97
N MET A 73 -2.05 8.28 14.40
CA MET A 73 -3.49 8.38 14.68
C MET A 73 -4.24 8.84 13.43
N LEU A 74 -4.89 7.91 12.72
CA LEU A 74 -5.76 8.23 11.60
C LEU A 74 -7.20 8.45 12.07
N HIS A 75 -7.63 9.71 12.13
CA HIS A 75 -8.96 10.05 12.63
C HIS A 75 -10.08 9.75 11.62
N PRO A 76 -11.33 9.58 12.07
CA PRO A 76 -12.50 9.46 11.20
C PRO A 76 -12.57 10.57 10.14
N GLY A 77 -12.74 10.17 8.88
CA GLY A 77 -12.82 11.07 7.73
C GLY A 77 -11.48 11.55 7.19
N GLU A 78 -10.36 11.16 7.79
CA GLU A 78 -9.03 11.51 7.28
C GLU A 78 -8.55 10.58 6.17
N PHE A 79 -7.73 11.15 5.29
CA PHE A 79 -7.08 10.49 4.18
C PHE A 79 -5.58 10.80 4.21
N VAL A 80 -4.75 9.76 4.16
CA VAL A 80 -3.28 9.90 4.08
C VAL A 80 -2.72 8.92 3.05
N LEU A 81 -1.58 9.26 2.46
CA LEU A 81 -0.84 8.30 1.63
C LEU A 81 0.22 7.61 2.48
N GLY A 82 0.30 6.30 2.37
CA GLY A 82 1.42 5.51 2.90
C GLY A 82 2.11 4.75 1.78
N SER A 83 3.02 3.89 2.18
CA SER A 83 3.70 2.98 1.27
C SER A 83 3.81 1.59 1.90
N THR A 84 3.92 0.55 1.08
CA THR A 84 4.38 -0.75 1.58
C THR A 84 5.82 -0.64 2.05
N LEU A 85 6.13 -1.33 3.14
CA LEU A 85 7.51 -1.53 3.59
C LEU A 85 8.29 -2.31 2.53
N GLU A 86 7.65 -3.32 1.94
CA GLU A 86 8.26 -4.19 0.95
C GLU A 86 8.44 -3.50 -0.39
N ASN A 87 9.62 -3.71 -0.98
CA ASN A 87 9.85 -3.56 -2.41
C ASN A 87 9.25 -4.76 -3.14
N ILE A 88 8.39 -4.47 -4.13
CA ILE A 88 7.69 -5.49 -4.90
C ILE A 88 8.14 -5.40 -6.36
N GLU A 89 8.51 -6.55 -6.93
CA GLU A 89 8.78 -6.67 -8.37
C GLU A 89 7.93 -7.77 -9.00
N LEU A 90 7.31 -7.46 -10.14
CA LEU A 90 6.51 -8.39 -10.92
C LEU A 90 7.16 -8.64 -12.29
N PRO A 91 6.99 -9.85 -12.86
CA PRO A 91 7.39 -10.10 -14.24
C PRO A 91 6.40 -9.43 -15.21
N GLY A 92 6.77 -9.35 -16.48
CA GLY A 92 5.96 -8.68 -17.52
C GLY A 92 4.67 -9.39 -17.92
N ASP A 93 4.39 -10.57 -17.36
CA ASP A 93 3.23 -11.41 -17.65
C ASP A 93 2.31 -11.65 -16.43
N LEU A 94 2.57 -10.97 -15.31
CA LEU A 94 1.72 -11.03 -14.12
C LEU A 94 1.21 -9.65 -13.72
N VAL A 95 0.01 -9.65 -13.16
CA VAL A 95 -0.62 -8.49 -12.51
C VAL A 95 -0.85 -8.87 -11.06
N ALA A 96 -0.66 -7.93 -10.15
CA ALA A 96 -1.08 -8.09 -8.76
C ALA A 96 -2.25 -7.15 -8.41
N ARG A 97 -2.91 -7.46 -7.30
CA ARG A 97 -3.90 -6.59 -6.69
C ARG A 97 -3.53 -6.37 -5.23
N LEU A 98 -3.48 -5.12 -4.82
CA LEU A 98 -3.44 -4.72 -3.43
C LEU A 98 -4.88 -4.81 -2.88
N GLU A 99 -5.05 -5.48 -1.74
CA GLU A 99 -6.36 -5.70 -1.12
C GLU A 99 -6.24 -5.57 0.40
N GLY A 100 -7.28 -5.04 1.04
CA GLY A 100 -7.31 -4.90 2.50
C GLY A 100 -7.54 -6.21 3.23
N LYS A 101 -7.01 -6.33 4.45
CA LYS A 101 -7.34 -7.46 5.33
C LYS A 101 -8.75 -7.29 5.87
N SER A 102 -9.51 -8.39 5.91
CA SER A 102 -10.88 -8.38 6.43
C SER A 102 -10.98 -7.89 7.89
N SER A 103 -9.95 -8.13 8.70
CA SER A 103 -9.87 -7.59 10.07
C SER A 103 -9.87 -6.05 10.11
N LEU A 104 -9.18 -5.42 9.16
CA LEU A 104 -9.07 -3.95 9.05
C LEU A 104 -10.33 -3.35 8.41
N GLY A 105 -10.87 -4.00 7.37
CA GLY A 105 -12.12 -3.55 6.75
C GLY A 105 -13.30 -3.54 7.73
N ARG A 106 -13.35 -4.47 8.70
CA ARG A 106 -14.39 -4.51 9.74
C ARG A 106 -14.34 -3.37 10.75
N ILE A 107 -13.23 -2.65 10.84
CA ILE A 107 -13.08 -1.47 11.72
C ILE A 107 -13.09 -0.16 10.92
N GLY A 108 -13.48 -0.18 9.65
CA GLY A 108 -13.60 1.01 8.82
C GLY A 108 -12.28 1.51 8.22
N LEU A 109 -11.21 0.71 8.22
CA LEU A 109 -9.96 1.08 7.54
C LEU A 109 -9.98 0.62 6.08
N LEU A 110 -9.89 1.59 5.16
CA LEU A 110 -9.63 1.39 3.74
C LEU A 110 -8.13 1.57 3.48
N ILE A 111 -7.54 0.71 2.65
CA ILE A 111 -6.09 0.75 2.34
C ILE A 111 -5.78 1.16 0.90
N HIS A 112 -6.79 1.13 0.04
CA HIS A 112 -6.80 1.72 -1.29
C HIS A 112 -8.25 2.08 -1.61
N SER A 113 -8.47 3.19 -2.31
CA SER A 113 -9.78 3.64 -2.78
C SER A 113 -9.91 3.54 -4.29
N THR A 114 -8.81 3.71 -5.03
CA THR A 114 -8.85 3.86 -6.50
C THR A 114 -7.84 3.02 -7.26
N ALA A 115 -6.62 2.82 -6.74
CA ALA A 115 -5.51 2.25 -7.50
C ALA A 115 -4.92 0.98 -6.85
N GLY A 116 -5.74 -0.06 -6.66
CA GLY A 116 -5.26 -1.35 -6.16
C GLY A 116 -4.60 -2.25 -7.23
N TYR A 117 -4.54 -1.83 -8.49
CA TYR A 117 -4.00 -2.63 -9.60
C TYR A 117 -2.50 -2.41 -9.75
N VAL A 118 -1.71 -3.49 -9.79
CA VAL A 118 -0.26 -3.43 -9.94
C VAL A 118 0.12 -3.98 -11.31
N ASP A 119 0.71 -3.13 -12.14
CA ASP A 119 1.03 -3.43 -13.53
C ASP A 119 2.11 -4.51 -13.69
N PRO A 120 2.11 -5.24 -14.82
CA PRO A 120 3.22 -6.13 -15.17
C PRO A 120 4.52 -5.37 -15.32
N GLY A 121 5.61 -5.94 -14.80
CA GLY A 121 6.93 -5.28 -14.81
C GLY A 121 7.10 -4.20 -13.74
N TRP A 122 6.13 -4.00 -12.84
CA TRP A 122 6.27 -3.10 -11.69
C TRP A 122 7.52 -3.41 -10.87
N LYS A 123 8.19 -2.36 -10.38
CA LYS A 123 9.33 -2.44 -9.45
C LYS A 123 9.29 -1.26 -8.48
N GLY A 124 9.06 -1.53 -7.20
CA GLY A 124 9.08 -0.51 -6.16
C GLY A 124 8.10 -0.79 -5.03
N HIS A 125 7.99 0.18 -4.12
CA HIS A 125 7.02 0.15 -3.04
C HIS A 125 5.64 0.60 -3.55
N LEU A 126 4.59 -0.09 -3.10
CA LEU A 126 3.22 0.24 -3.49
C LEU A 126 2.68 1.37 -2.61
N THR A 127 2.11 2.40 -3.23
CA THR A 127 1.40 3.45 -2.51
C THR A 127 0.10 2.91 -1.91
N LEU A 128 -0.17 3.27 -0.66
CA LEU A 128 -1.39 2.95 0.07
C LEU A 128 -2.24 4.22 0.21
N GLU A 129 -3.53 4.12 -0.05
CA GLU A 129 -4.49 5.23 0.12
C GLU A 129 -5.31 4.94 1.38
N LEU A 130 -4.81 5.37 2.54
CA LEU A 130 -5.36 5.00 3.83
C LEU A 130 -6.51 5.95 4.21
N SER A 131 -7.67 5.40 4.55
CA SER A 131 -8.83 6.19 5.00
C SER A 131 -9.55 5.52 6.16
N ASN A 132 -9.96 6.31 7.15
CA ASN A 132 -10.82 5.85 8.23
C ASN A 132 -12.26 6.33 7.99
N VAL A 133 -13.19 5.38 7.78
CA VAL A 133 -14.60 5.66 7.50
C VAL A 133 -15.56 5.33 8.65
N ALA A 134 -15.03 4.93 9.82
CA ALA A 134 -15.80 4.60 11.02
C ALA A 134 -16.02 5.80 11.95
#